data_AF-A0A817MY07-F1
#
_entry.id   AF-A0A817MY07-F1
#
_cell.length_a   1.000
_cell.length_b   1.000
_cell.length_c   1.000
_cell.angle_alpha   90.00
_cell.angle_beta   90.00
_cell.angle_gamma   90.00
#
_symmetry.space_group_name_H-M   'P 1'
#
loop_
_entity.id
_entity.type
_entity.pdbx_description
1 polymer ?
#
loop_
_entity_poly.entity_id
_entity_poly.type
_entity_poly.pdbx_seq_one_letter_code
_entity_poly.pdbx_strand_id
1 'polypeptide(L)'
;MANWNDEQKLRYISIHLQDDAHRWWMQTSTSIKTWSAFITAITQAFGSTKVQELAFEQLKWYKQTVNQSITQYYDKIMELCKKVDPIMPDSLKLKYLMVGIKDSLKTYVALQDPKTTEAFLLSARKIEDVLSLTKTNNELPDNDITIIIRLHVYRLYTCTFISFLC
;
A
#
# COMPACT_ATOMS: atom_id res chain seq x y z
N MET A 1 2.73 -32.49 -33.78
CA MET A 1 3.16 -32.06 -32.43
C MET A 1 3.21 -33.30 -31.56
N ALA A 2 4.38 -33.63 -31.02
CA ALA A 2 4.52 -34.87 -30.26
C ALA A 2 3.74 -34.77 -28.94
N ASN A 3 2.92 -35.78 -28.62
CA ASN A 3 2.05 -35.81 -27.45
C ASN A 3 2.79 -36.51 -26.29
N TRP A 4 3.70 -35.79 -25.63
CA TRP A 4 4.54 -36.37 -24.57
C TRP A 4 3.75 -36.48 -23.27
N ASN A 5 3.75 -37.66 -22.66
CA ASN A 5 3.18 -37.85 -21.32
C ASN A 5 4.09 -37.23 -20.25
N ASP A 6 3.55 -36.90 -19.08
CA ASP A 6 4.28 -36.21 -18.02
C ASP A 6 5.52 -36.98 -17.54
N GLU A 7 5.42 -38.31 -17.44
CA GLU A 7 6.56 -39.17 -17.09
C GLU A 7 7.69 -39.09 -18.13
N GLN A 8 7.33 -38.99 -19.42
CA GLN A 8 8.33 -38.80 -20.48
C GLN A 8 8.99 -37.44 -20.33
N LYS A 9 8.22 -36.35 -20.15
CA LYS A 9 8.79 -35.01 -19.94
C LYS A 9 9.77 -34.98 -18.76
N LEU A 10 9.42 -35.59 -17.63
CA LEU A 10 10.28 -35.66 -16.44
C LEU A 10 11.53 -36.51 -16.65
N ARG A 11 11.46 -37.57 -17.47
CA ARG A 11 12.65 -38.39 -17.79
C ARG A 11 13.65 -37.61 -18.64
N TYR A 12 13.15 -36.84 -19.61
CA TYR A 12 14.01 -36.08 -20.53
C TYR A 12 14.38 -34.69 -20.01
N ILE A 13 13.77 -34.17 -18.95
CA ILE A 13 14.14 -32.84 -18.45
C ILE A 13 15.56 -32.80 -17.89
N SER A 14 16.05 -33.93 -17.33
CA SER A 14 17.42 -34.03 -16.79
C SER A 14 18.49 -33.68 -17.81
N ILE A 15 18.30 -33.98 -19.09
CA ILE A 15 19.30 -33.66 -20.14
C ILE A 15 19.32 -32.17 -20.52
N HIS A 16 18.29 -31.42 -20.11
CA HIS A 16 18.16 -29.99 -20.38
C HIS A 16 18.54 -29.11 -19.18
N LEU A 17 18.78 -29.70 -18.02
CA LEU A 17 19.25 -29.00 -16.82
C LEU A 17 20.78 -29.03 -16.77
N GLN A 18 21.39 -27.91 -16.40
CA GLN A 18 22.84 -27.76 -16.28
C GLN A 18 23.22 -27.30 -14.87
N ASP A 19 24.47 -27.60 -14.48
CA ASP A 19 25.10 -27.14 -13.25
C ASP A 19 24.24 -27.33 -11.99
N ASP A 20 23.87 -26.24 -11.31
CA ASP A 20 23.09 -26.24 -10.09
C ASP A 20 21.66 -26.78 -10.29
N ALA A 21 21.04 -26.50 -11.44
CA ALA A 21 19.70 -27.00 -11.73
C ALA A 21 19.68 -28.52 -11.92
N HIS A 22 20.73 -29.08 -12.51
CA HIS A 22 20.89 -30.54 -12.61
C HIS A 22 21.11 -31.18 -11.23
N ARG A 23 21.99 -30.61 -10.41
CA ARG A 23 22.26 -31.10 -9.04
C ARG A 23 20.98 -31.08 -8.19
N TRP A 24 20.23 -30.00 -8.24
CA TRP A 24 18.95 -29.86 -7.54
C TRP A 24 17.91 -30.89 -8.01
N TRP A 25 17.82 -31.13 -9.32
CA TRP A 25 16.91 -32.13 -9.87
C TRP A 25 17.25 -33.55 -9.42
N MET A 26 18.54 -33.91 -9.39
CA MET A 26 18.96 -35.24 -8.89
C MET A 26 18.53 -35.49 -7.44
N GLN A 27 18.48 -34.44 -6.60
CA GLN A 27 18.06 -34.53 -5.21
C GLN A 27 16.53 -34.56 -5.03
N THR A 28 15.79 -33.91 -5.94
CA THR A 28 14.34 -33.67 -5.79
C THR A 28 13.48 -34.57 -6.71
N SER A 29 14.10 -35.25 -7.69
CA SER A 29 13.41 -36.07 -8.70
C SER A 29 12.60 -37.24 -8.13
N THR A 30 12.92 -37.73 -6.93
CA THR A 30 12.19 -38.85 -6.30
C THR A 30 10.83 -38.42 -5.72
N SER A 31 10.66 -37.13 -5.40
CA SER A 31 9.42 -36.60 -4.80
C SER A 31 8.47 -35.99 -5.84
N ILE A 32 8.99 -35.55 -6.99
CA ILE A 32 8.21 -34.87 -8.04
C ILE A 32 7.77 -35.87 -9.12
N LYS A 33 6.47 -36.17 -9.17
CA LYS A 33 5.89 -37.18 -10.09
C LYS A 33 5.07 -36.61 -11.25
N THR A 34 4.78 -35.31 -11.24
CA THR A 34 3.97 -34.65 -12.29
C THR A 34 4.73 -33.49 -12.90
N TRP A 35 4.46 -33.19 -14.16
CA TRP A 35 5.10 -32.07 -14.85
C TRP A 35 4.74 -30.74 -14.17
N SER A 36 3.51 -30.58 -13.72
CA SER A 36 3.08 -29.38 -12.98
C SER A 36 3.88 -29.18 -11.69
N ALA A 37 4.10 -30.24 -10.90
CA ALA A 37 4.87 -30.14 -9.67
C ALA A 37 6.35 -29.80 -9.94
N PHE A 38 6.91 -30.33 -11.04
CA PHE A 38 8.26 -29.97 -11.49
C PHE A 38 8.35 -28.48 -11.81
N ILE A 39 7.43 -27.94 -12.63
CA ILE A 39 7.42 -26.52 -12.99
C ILE A 39 7.31 -25.62 -11.75
N THR A 40 6.45 -25.97 -10.79
CA THR A 40 6.36 -25.23 -9.52
C THR A 40 7.67 -25.29 -8.76
N ALA A 41 8.25 -26.47 -8.58
CA ALA A 41 9.45 -26.66 -7.78
C ALA A 41 10.68 -25.99 -8.41
N ILE A 42 10.86 -26.09 -9.74
CA ILE A 42 12.00 -25.46 -10.43
C ILE A 42 11.85 -23.94 -10.46
N THR A 43 10.63 -23.43 -10.56
CA THR A 43 10.36 -21.98 -10.44
C THR A 43 10.55 -21.49 -9.01
N GLN A 44 10.33 -22.32 -7.99
CA GLN A 44 10.67 -21.96 -6.61
C GLN A 44 12.18 -21.99 -6.35
N ALA A 45 12.90 -22.96 -6.91
CA ALA A 45 14.33 -23.12 -6.69
C ALA A 45 15.19 -22.15 -7.52
N PHE A 46 14.76 -21.85 -8.75
CA PHE A 46 15.53 -21.05 -9.73
C PHE A 46 14.72 -19.94 -10.39
N GLY A 47 13.45 -19.77 -10.04
CA GLY A 47 12.69 -18.59 -10.49
C GLY A 47 13.36 -17.33 -9.94
N SER A 48 13.29 -16.26 -10.73
CA SER A 48 14.07 -15.03 -10.51
C SER A 48 13.89 -14.46 -9.10
N THR A 49 14.78 -14.84 -8.17
CA THR A 49 14.86 -14.28 -6.82
C THR A 49 15.21 -12.81 -6.89
N LYS A 50 16.00 -12.39 -7.88
CA LYS A 50 16.41 -11.00 -8.07
C LYS A 50 15.24 -10.03 -8.20
N VAL A 51 14.17 -10.40 -8.91
CA VAL A 51 12.99 -9.51 -9.03
C VAL A 51 12.23 -9.43 -7.69
N GLN A 52 12.12 -10.54 -6.97
CA GLN A 52 11.49 -10.57 -5.65
C GLN A 52 12.31 -9.84 -4.60
N GLU A 53 13.63 -10.01 -4.61
CA GLU A 53 14.60 -9.31 -3.76
C GLU A 53 14.58 -7.80 -4.01
N LEU A 54 14.59 -7.37 -5.28
CA LEU A 54 14.45 -5.96 -5.63
C LEU A 54 13.10 -5.40 -5.20
N ALA A 55 12.01 -6.16 -5.37
CA ALA A 55 10.69 -5.77 -4.89
C ALA A 55 10.64 -5.68 -3.36
N PHE A 56 11.37 -6.55 -2.66
CA PHE A 56 11.46 -6.56 -1.21
C PHE A 56 12.23 -5.35 -0.68
N GLU A 57 13.38 -5.05 -1.27
CA GLU A 57 14.11 -3.83 -0.95
C GLU A 57 13.28 -2.59 -1.27
N GLN A 58 12.58 -2.57 -2.41
CA GLN A 58 11.67 -1.47 -2.73
C GLN A 58 10.56 -1.34 -1.67
N LEU A 59 9.89 -2.43 -1.29
CA LEU A 59 8.84 -2.44 -0.26
C LEU A 59 9.34 -1.92 1.09
N LYS A 60 10.54 -2.34 1.51
CA LYS A 60 11.14 -1.97 2.79
C LYS A 60 11.41 -0.46 2.91
N TRP A 61 11.82 0.16 1.81
CA TRP A 61 12.19 1.59 1.79
C TRP A 61 11.08 2.49 1.23
N TYR A 62 9.97 1.93 0.74
CA TYR A 62 8.90 2.73 0.14
C TYR A 62 8.17 3.56 1.21
N LYS A 63 8.16 4.87 1.01
CA LYS A 63 7.43 5.83 1.85
C LYS A 63 6.51 6.69 0.99
N GLN A 64 5.41 7.11 1.58
CA GLN A 64 4.44 7.99 0.95
C GLN A 64 5.08 9.34 0.65
N THR A 65 5.10 9.72 -0.62
CA THR A 65 5.66 11.02 -1.04
C THR A 65 4.69 12.17 -0.75
N VAL A 66 5.19 13.42 -0.66
CA VAL A 66 4.38 14.60 -0.30
C VAL A 66 3.17 14.79 -1.21
N ASN A 67 3.34 14.54 -2.51
CA ASN A 67 2.31 14.74 -3.54
C ASN A 67 1.45 13.49 -3.82
N GLN A 68 1.76 12.37 -3.18
CA GLN A 68 1.02 11.11 -3.39
C GLN A 68 -0.14 10.99 -2.41
N SER A 69 -1.32 10.68 -2.92
CA SER A 69 -2.50 10.42 -2.08
C SER A 69 -2.37 9.10 -1.32
N ILE A 70 -3.15 8.94 -0.25
CA ILE A 70 -3.11 7.70 0.54
C ILE A 70 -3.54 6.48 -0.28
N THR A 71 -4.48 6.66 -1.21
CA THR A 71 -4.97 5.58 -2.07
C THR A 71 -3.87 5.12 -3.03
N GLN A 72 -3.16 6.07 -3.67
CA GLN A 72 -2.04 5.74 -4.55
C GLN A 72 -0.89 5.04 -3.80
N TYR A 73 -0.62 5.46 -2.56
CA TYR A 73 0.38 4.82 -1.71
C TYR A 73 -0.03 3.39 -1.34
N TYR A 74 -1.29 3.20 -0.93
CA TYR A 74 -1.85 1.91 -0.59
C TYR A 74 -1.75 0.93 -1.77
N ASP A 75 -2.22 1.33 -2.96
CA ASP A 75 -2.19 0.48 -4.15
C ASP A 75 -0.77 0.07 -4.49
N LYS A 76 0.21 0.98 -4.33
CA LYS A 76 1.61 0.67 -4.61
C LYS A 76 2.19 -0.33 -3.62
N ILE A 77 1.90 -0.19 -2.32
CA ILE A 77 2.34 -1.15 -1.31
C ILE A 77 1.69 -2.51 -1.55
N MET A 78 0.40 -2.58 -1.90
CA MET A 78 -0.25 -3.85 -2.23
C MET A 78 0.38 -4.54 -3.45
N GLU A 79 0.72 -3.77 -4.49
CA GLU A 79 1.42 -4.28 -5.67
C GLU A 79 2.80 -4.86 -5.31
N LEU A 80 3.57 -4.15 -4.47
CA LEU A 80 4.88 -4.60 -4.01
C LEU A 80 4.78 -5.84 -3.11
N CYS A 81 3.83 -5.86 -2.18
CA CYS A 81 3.57 -7.03 -1.34
C CYS A 81 3.26 -8.25 -2.20
N LYS A 82 2.40 -8.13 -3.22
CA LYS A 82 2.07 -9.23 -4.15
C LYS A 82 3.27 -9.73 -4.95
N LYS A 83 4.22 -8.85 -5.29
CA LYS A 83 5.46 -9.21 -6.01
C LYS A 83 6.47 -9.93 -5.12
N VAL A 84 6.54 -9.54 -3.84
CA VAL A 84 7.42 -10.15 -2.84
C VAL A 84 6.88 -11.49 -2.39
N ASP A 85 5.63 -11.50 -1.95
CA ASP A 85 4.94 -12.68 -1.42
C ASP A 85 3.43 -12.56 -1.70
N PRO A 86 2.89 -13.33 -2.66
CA PRO A 86 1.46 -13.35 -2.95
C PRO A 86 0.56 -13.74 -1.76
N ILE A 87 1.11 -14.44 -0.76
CA ILE A 87 0.37 -14.97 0.40
C ILE A 87 0.74 -14.19 1.68
N MET A 88 1.27 -12.97 1.53
CA MET A 88 1.66 -12.14 2.66
C MET A 88 0.46 -11.88 3.60
N PRO A 89 0.61 -12.11 4.92
CA PRO A 89 -0.46 -11.87 5.88
C PRO A 89 -0.72 -10.37 6.07
N ASP A 90 -1.97 -10.00 6.34
CA ASP A 90 -2.38 -8.59 6.46
C ASP A 90 -1.69 -7.87 7.62
N SER A 91 -1.36 -8.58 8.70
CA SER A 91 -0.58 -8.03 9.81
C SER A 91 0.79 -7.50 9.37
N LEU A 92 1.44 -8.18 8.43
CA LEU A 92 2.72 -7.77 7.88
C LEU A 92 2.56 -6.62 6.88
N LYS A 93 1.53 -6.67 6.02
CA LYS A 93 1.19 -5.58 5.10
C LYS A 93 0.92 -4.27 5.87
N LEU A 94 0.16 -4.35 6.96
CA LEU A 94 -0.14 -3.22 7.83
C LEU A 94 1.11 -2.62 8.45
N LYS A 95 2.08 -3.45 8.84
CA LYS A 95 3.37 -2.97 9.34
C LYS A 95 4.09 -2.11 8.29
N TYR A 96 4.14 -2.56 7.02
CA TYR A 96 4.74 -1.77 5.94
C TYR A 96 3.98 -0.46 5.68
N LEU A 97 2.64 -0.52 5.63
CA LEU A 97 1.80 0.66 5.45
C LEU A 97 2.01 1.71 6.56
N MET A 98 2.05 1.27 7.83
CA MET A 98 2.21 2.16 8.99
C MET A 98 3.61 2.78 9.10
N VAL A 99 4.64 2.08 8.62
CA VAL A 99 6.02 2.59 8.63
C VAL A 99 6.22 3.70 7.59
N GLY A 100 5.61 3.55 6.41
CA GLY A 100 5.84 4.44 5.27
C GLY A 100 4.81 5.55 5.07
N ILE A 101 3.69 5.55 5.80
CA ILE A 101 2.69 6.63 5.72
C ILE A 101 3.26 7.99 6.15
N LYS A 102 2.72 9.09 5.59
CA LYS A 102 3.04 10.47 6.01
C LYS A 102 2.83 10.66 7.51
N ASP A 103 3.76 11.35 8.18
CA ASP A 103 3.68 11.63 9.62
C ASP A 103 2.40 12.40 10.00
N SER A 104 1.90 13.26 9.11
CA SER A 104 0.63 13.99 9.31
C SER A 104 -0.59 13.07 9.44
N LEU A 105 -0.56 11.89 8.82
CA LEU A 105 -1.62 10.88 8.89
C LEU A 105 -1.31 9.81 9.95
N LYS A 106 -0.03 9.51 10.15
CA LYS A 106 0.47 8.40 10.97
C LYS A 106 -0.14 8.36 12.37
N THR A 107 -0.14 9.49 13.08
CA THR A 107 -0.65 9.59 14.45
C THR A 107 -2.15 9.27 14.52
N TYR A 108 -2.93 9.82 13.60
CA TYR A 108 -4.39 9.63 13.56
C TYR A 108 -4.77 8.21 13.14
N VAL A 109 -4.05 7.63 12.17
CA VAL A 109 -4.29 6.26 11.72
C VAL A 109 -3.85 5.26 12.80
N ALA A 110 -2.74 5.52 13.51
CA ALA A 110 -2.30 4.69 14.63
C ALA A 110 -3.34 4.62 15.76
N LEU A 111 -4.04 5.73 16.01
CA LEU A 111 -5.11 5.78 17.02
C LEU A 111 -6.33 4.92 16.65
N GLN A 112 -6.59 4.72 15.36
CA GLN A 112 -7.69 3.86 14.88
C GLN A 112 -7.34 2.37 14.96
N ASP A 113 -6.07 2.01 15.19
CA ASP A 113 -5.59 0.62 15.31
C ASP A 113 -6.19 -0.37 14.28
N PRO A 114 -6.03 -0.10 12.98
CA PRO A 114 -6.65 -0.91 11.94
C PRO A 114 -6.11 -2.35 11.95
N LYS A 115 -7.02 -3.33 11.94
CA LYS A 115 -6.68 -4.77 11.91
C LYS A 115 -6.63 -5.39 10.52
N THR A 116 -7.18 -4.71 9.52
CA THR A 116 -7.13 -5.13 8.11
C THR A 116 -6.64 -4.01 7.22
N THR A 117 -6.14 -4.38 6.05
CA THR A 117 -5.64 -3.43 5.03
C THR A 117 -6.74 -2.48 4.54
N GLU A 118 -7.98 -2.96 4.45
CA GLU A 118 -9.15 -2.17 4.05
C GLU A 118 -9.53 -1.16 5.14
N ALA A 119 -9.51 -1.59 6.40
CA ALA A 119 -9.79 -0.71 7.54
C ALA A 119 -8.75 0.41 7.64
N PHE A 120 -7.47 0.11 7.34
CA PHE A 120 -6.42 1.12 7.22
C PHE A 120 -6.75 2.13 6.11
N LEU A 121 -7.06 1.66 4.89
CA LEU A 121 -7.32 2.54 3.75
C LEU A 121 -8.52 3.46 4.02
N LEU A 122 -9.61 2.92 4.56
CA LEU A 122 -10.82 3.69 4.87
C LEU A 122 -10.56 4.78 5.91
N SER A 123 -9.86 4.41 7.00
CA SER A 123 -9.51 5.36 8.06
C SER A 123 -8.58 6.45 7.55
N ALA A 124 -7.54 6.05 6.83
CA ALA A 124 -6.53 6.97 6.35
C ALA A 124 -7.06 7.92 5.26
N ARG A 125 -7.97 7.46 4.40
CA ARG A 125 -8.70 8.32 3.44
C ARG A 125 -9.55 9.35 4.14
N LYS A 126 -10.35 8.94 5.13
CA LYS A 126 -11.18 9.86 5.91
C LYS A 126 -10.36 10.97 6.57
N ILE A 127 -9.19 10.63 7.11
CA ILE A 127 -8.27 11.60 7.73
C ILE A 127 -7.63 12.50 6.65
N GLU A 128 -7.21 11.95 5.51
CA GLU A 128 -6.67 12.73 4.39
C GLU A 128 -7.69 13.77 3.88
N ASP A 129 -8.96 13.38 3.75
CA ASP A 129 -10.04 14.28 3.35
C ASP A 129 -10.23 15.42 4.36
N VAL A 130 -10.31 15.11 5.66
CA VAL A 130 -10.44 16.13 6.73
C VAL A 130 -9.25 17.09 6.73
N LEU A 131 -8.03 16.57 6.58
CA LEU A 131 -6.83 17.41 6.53
C LEU A 131 -6.80 18.30 5.27
N SER A 132 -7.29 17.81 4.14
CA SER A 132 -7.36 18.59 2.90
C SER A 132 -8.29 19.81 3.05
N LEU A 133 -9.44 19.63 3.71
CA LEU A 133 -10.39 20.71 4.01
C LEU A 133 -9.80 21.76 4.94
N THR A 134 -9.02 21.35 5.95
CA THR A 134 -8.37 22.30 6.87
C THR A 134 -7.26 23.11 6.20
N LYS A 135 -6.54 22.54 5.23
CA LYS A 135 -5.50 23.26 4.48
C LYS A 135 -6.11 24.34 3.57
N THR A 136 -7.21 24.04 2.89
CA THR A 136 -7.93 25.02 2.06
C THR A 136 -8.56 26.14 2.89
N ASN A 137 -9.00 25.86 4.11
CA ASN A 137 -9.56 26.90 4.99
C ASN A 137 -8.50 27.89 5.52
N ASN A 138 -7.22 27.50 5.54
CA ASN A 138 -6.11 28.38 5.91
C ASN A 138 -5.60 29.25 4.73
N GLU A 139 -6.17 29.10 3.53
CA GLU A 139 -5.86 29.90 2.34
C GLU A 139 -6.96 30.92 2.00
N LEU A 140 -7.96 31.11 2.86
CA LEU A 140 -8.81 32.30 2.77
C LEU A 140 -7.96 33.53 3.12
N PRO A 141 -7.87 34.56 2.25
CA PRO A 141 -7.19 35.78 2.60
C PRO A 141 -7.85 36.34 3.86
N ASP A 142 -7.04 36.58 4.88
CA ASP A 142 -7.36 37.08 6.23
C ASP A 142 -8.04 38.48 6.27
N ASN A 143 -8.66 38.89 5.17
CA ASN A 143 -9.23 40.22 4.98
C ASN A 143 -10.76 40.27 5.02
N ASP A 144 -11.48 39.15 4.88
CA ASP A 144 -12.96 39.17 4.88
C ASP A 144 -13.61 38.78 6.22
N ILE A 145 -12.94 37.99 7.06
CA ILE A 145 -13.50 37.61 8.38
C ILE A 145 -13.54 38.84 9.31
N THR A 146 -12.56 39.74 9.22
CA THR A 146 -12.53 40.99 9.99
C THR A 146 -13.64 41.96 9.57
N ILE A 147 -14.04 41.98 8.29
CA ILE A 147 -15.12 42.84 7.78
C ILE A 147 -16.49 42.30 8.16
N ILE A 148 -16.71 40.98 8.07
CA ILE A 148 -18.00 40.36 8.43
C ILE A 148 -18.26 40.44 9.94
N ILE A 149 -17.23 40.24 10.76
CA ILE A 149 -17.33 40.41 12.22
C ILE A 149 -17.53 41.90 12.58
N ARG A 150 -16.81 42.84 11.92
CA ARG A 150 -17.06 44.28 12.15
C ARG A 150 -18.47 44.69 11.74
N LEU A 151 -18.99 44.24 10.60
CA LEU A 151 -20.35 44.58 10.15
C LEU A 151 -21.45 43.99 11.06
N HIS A 152 -21.27 42.78 11.60
CA HIS A 152 -22.20 42.23 12.58
C HIS A 152 -22.16 42.97 13.92
N VAL A 153 -20.97 43.39 14.36
CA VAL A 153 -20.81 44.17 15.59
C VAL A 153 -21.44 45.57 15.43
N TYR A 154 -21.24 46.28 14.31
CA TYR A 154 -21.90 47.57 14.06
C TYR A 154 -23.43 47.48 13.90
N ARG A 155 -23.98 46.34 13.46
CA ARG A 155 -25.43 46.11 13.39
C ARG A 155 -26.06 45.85 14.75
N LEU A 156 -25.30 45.29 15.71
CA LEU A 156 -25.77 45.05 17.07
C LEU A 156 -25.72 46.31 17.94
N TYR A 157 -24.77 47.22 17.70
CA TYR A 157 -24.70 48.49 18.45
C TYR A 157 -25.71 49.55 18.00
N THR A 158 -26.28 49.47 16.80
CA THR A 158 -27.28 50.43 16.32
C THR A 158 -28.73 50.04 16.64
N CYS A 159 -29.02 48.77 16.95
CA CYS A 159 -30.34 48.35 17.42
C CYS A 159 -30.60 48.61 18.91
N THR A 160 -29.56 48.70 19.76
CA THR A 160 -29.75 48.96 21.20
C THR A 160 -29.85 50.44 21.56
N PHE A 161 -29.53 51.37 20.64
CA PHE A 161 -29.56 52.81 20.94
C PHE A 161 -30.89 53.51 20.60
N ILE A 162 -31.78 52.88 19.83
CA ILE A 162 -33.08 53.49 19.46
C ILE A 162 -34.21 53.11 20.45
N SER A 163 -34.00 52.17 21.38
CA SER A 163 -34.99 51.82 22.40
C SER A 163 -34.85 52.56 23.73
N PHE A 164 -33.92 53.52 23.85
CA PHE A 164 -33.71 54.31 25.08
C PHE A 164 -33.98 55.82 24.93
N LEU A 165 -34.55 56.26 23.80
CA LEU A 165 -35.18 57.58 23.65
C LEU A 165 -36.63 57.40 23.19
N CYS A 166 -37.49 57.04 24.13
CA CYS A 166 -38.90 57.39 24.13
C CYS A 166 -39.29 57.73 25.58
#